data_AF-A0A9D8SNV8-F1
#
_entry.id   AF-A0A9D8SNV8-F1
#
_cell.length_a   1.000
_cell.length_b   1.000
_cell.length_c   1.000
_cell.angle_alpha   90.00
_cell.angle_beta   90.00
_cell.angle_gamma   90.00
#
_symmetry.space_group_name_H-M   'P 1'
#
loop_
_entity.id
_entity.type
_entity.pdbx_description
1 polymer ?
#
loop_
_entity_poly.entity_id
_entity_poly.type
_entity_poly.pdbx_seq_one_letter_code
_entity_poly.pdbx_strand_id
1 'polypeptide(L)'
;MDREELKKTLEELGIPEGAVSLTGEARPACISLKALRNNVWQVFFIEDFGIQSVSDLFDSEEDACKHVLQMVLGDLDYFQRQDVKDWYAKLLTDPEYIEFCRKLNENRK
;
A
#
# COMPACT_ATOMS: atom_id res chain seq x y z
N MET A 1 -19.41 4.25 2.47
CA MET A 1 -18.12 3.85 3.02
C MET A 1 -17.49 5.07 3.66
N ASP A 2 -17.42 5.11 4.98
CA ASP A 2 -16.55 6.04 5.69
C ASP A 2 -15.25 5.36 6.14
N ARG A 3 -14.37 6.10 6.82
CA ARG A 3 -13.09 5.57 7.30
C ARG A 3 -13.22 4.42 8.32
N GLU A 4 -14.25 4.42 9.15
CA GLU A 4 -14.47 3.36 10.14
C GLU A 4 -14.96 2.08 9.44
N GLU A 5 -15.88 2.23 8.47
CA GLU A 5 -16.32 1.14 7.61
C GLU A 5 -15.15 0.55 6.80
N LEU A 6 -14.28 1.41 6.25
CA LEU A 6 -13.06 0.99 5.55
C LEU A 6 -12.12 0.23 6.48
N LYS A 7 -11.83 0.75 7.67
CA LYS A 7 -10.96 0.10 8.65
C LYS A 7 -11.44 -1.32 8.96
N LYS A 8 -12.72 -1.46 9.27
CA LYS A 8 -13.34 -2.77 9.55
C LYS A 8 -13.23 -3.72 8.36
N THR A 9 -13.46 -3.21 7.15
CA THR A 9 -13.33 -4.01 5.92
C THR A 9 -11.90 -4.52 5.73
N LEU A 10 -10.89 -3.67 5.95
CA LEU A 10 -9.48 -4.06 5.86
C LEU A 10 -9.11 -5.14 6.90
N GLU A 11 -9.61 -5.00 8.13
CA GLU A 11 -9.42 -5.99 9.20
C GLU A 11 -10.07 -7.34 8.85
N GLU A 12 -11.31 -7.33 8.33
CA GLU A 12 -12.04 -8.53 7.89
C GLU A 12 -11.34 -9.26 6.73
N LEU A 13 -10.66 -8.51 5.86
CA LEU A 13 -9.85 -9.03 4.76
C LEU A 13 -8.45 -9.51 5.21
N GLY A 14 -8.09 -9.34 6.49
CA GLY A 14 -6.79 -9.74 7.03
C GLY A 14 -5.64 -8.84 6.60
N ILE A 15 -5.93 -7.59 6.22
CA ILE A 15 -4.94 -6.62 5.75
C ILE A 15 -4.26 -5.99 6.96
N PRO A 16 -2.91 -6.02 7.05
CA PRO A 16 -2.20 -5.50 8.20
C PRO A 16 -2.38 -3.99 8.32
N GLU A 17 -2.52 -3.49 9.55
CA GLU A 17 -2.70 -2.05 9.88
C GLU A 17 -1.56 -1.16 9.35
N GLY A 18 -0.41 -1.75 8.98
CA GLY A 18 0.71 -1.05 8.35
C GLY A 18 0.56 -0.78 6.85
N ALA A 19 -0.35 -1.48 6.14
CA ALA A 19 -0.51 -1.35 4.69
C ALA A 19 -1.29 -0.08 4.29
N VAL A 20 -2.17 0.40 5.17
CA VAL A 20 -3.02 1.56 4.90
C VAL A 20 -3.01 2.53 6.08
N SER A 21 -2.71 3.80 5.83
CA SER A 21 -2.87 4.88 6.81
C SER A 21 -4.15 5.67 6.56
N LEU A 22 -5.13 5.56 7.47
CA LEU A 22 -6.40 6.30 7.39
C LEU A 22 -6.34 7.72 7.99
N THR A 23 -5.20 8.07 8.57
CA THR A 23 -4.92 9.36 9.22
C THR A 23 -3.94 10.23 8.44
N GLY A 24 -3.37 9.70 7.34
CA GLY A 24 -2.38 10.38 6.52
C GLY A 24 -0.98 10.38 7.13
N GLU A 25 -0.70 9.46 8.06
CA GLU A 25 0.64 9.23 8.59
C GLU A 25 1.58 8.80 7.47
N ALA A 26 2.78 9.38 7.50
CA ALA A 26 3.81 9.03 6.53
C ALA A 26 4.53 7.76 6.99
N ARG A 27 4.13 6.61 6.44
CA ARG A 27 4.83 5.33 6.64
C ARG A 27 5.39 4.83 5.31
N PRO A 28 6.57 4.21 5.27
CA PRO A 28 7.10 3.62 4.05
C PRO A 28 6.19 2.48 3.55
N ALA A 29 6.05 2.38 2.23
CA ALA A 29 5.27 1.36 1.54
C ALA A 29 3.81 1.24 2.01
N CYS A 30 3.12 2.37 2.22
CA CYS A 30 1.71 2.38 2.58
C CYS A 30 0.85 3.27 1.69
N ILE A 31 -0.41 2.87 1.51
CA ILE A 31 -1.46 3.70 0.93
C ILE A 31 -2.00 4.62 2.04
N SER A 32 -1.93 5.92 1.84
CA SER A 32 -2.31 6.93 2.82
C SER A 32 -3.51 7.73 2.35
N LEU A 33 -4.50 7.85 3.23
CA LEU A 33 -5.68 8.68 3.09
C LEU A 33 -5.57 9.88 4.03
N LYS A 34 -5.69 11.09 3.49
CA LYS A 34 -5.57 12.35 4.24
C LYS A 34 -6.69 13.31 3.91
N ALA A 35 -7.35 13.82 4.94
CA ALA A 35 -8.27 14.94 4.80
C ALA A 35 -7.47 16.25 4.61
N LEU A 36 -7.81 16.99 3.56
CA LEU A 36 -7.32 18.33 3.28
C LEU A 36 -8.38 19.37 3.67
N ARG A 37 -8.07 20.65 3.47
CA ARG A 37 -9.02 21.74 3.70
C ARG A 37 -10.17 21.66 2.69
N ASN A 38 -11.31 22.26 3.04
CA ASN A 38 -12.50 22.36 2.18
C ASN A 38 -13.14 21.02 1.78
N ASN A 39 -13.12 20.03 2.69
CA ASN A 39 -13.67 18.68 2.45
C ASN A 39 -13.05 17.92 1.27
N VAL A 40 -11.84 18.32 0.86
CA VAL A 40 -11.07 17.58 -0.13
C VAL A 40 -10.31 16.46 0.56
N TRP A 41 -10.24 15.30 -0.07
CA TRP A 41 -9.53 14.12 0.39
C TRP A 41 -8.42 13.79 -0.58
N GLN A 42 -7.27 13.38 -0.05
CA GLN A 42 -6.12 12.97 -0.82
C GLN A 42 -5.78 11.53 -0.51
N VAL A 43 -5.70 10.70 -1.54
CA VAL A 43 -5.15 9.34 -1.46
C VAL A 43 -3.79 9.35 -2.11
N PHE A 44 -2.79 8.79 -1.45
CA PHE A 44 -1.44 8.75 -2.00
C PHE A 44 -0.64 7.55 -1.52
N PHE A 45 0.33 7.13 -2.32
CA PHE A 45 1.28 6.09 -1.93
C PHE A 45 2.62 6.70 -1.51
N ILE A 46 3.17 6.17 -0.42
CA ILE A 46 4.51 6.53 0.07
C ILE A 46 5.42 5.33 -0.18
N GLU A 47 6.44 5.53 -1.00
CA GLU A 47 7.43 4.50 -1.32
C GLU A 47 8.39 4.24 -0.15
N ASP A 48 9.20 3.18 -0.24
CA ASP A 48 10.16 2.72 0.78
C ASP A 48 11.15 3.80 1.25
N PHE A 49 11.34 4.88 0.48
CA PHE A 49 12.23 6.01 0.79
C PHE A 49 11.49 7.30 1.17
N GLY A 50 10.19 7.24 1.43
CA GLY A 50 9.38 8.41 1.78
C GLY A 50 8.99 9.28 0.59
N ILE A 51 9.20 8.79 -0.64
CA ILE A 51 8.79 9.47 -1.87
C ILE A 51 7.30 9.26 -2.07
N GLN A 52 6.55 10.35 -2.22
CA GLN A 52 5.13 10.30 -2.57
C GLN A 52 5.01 10.20 -4.10
N SER A 53 4.53 9.06 -4.61
CA SER A 53 4.59 8.79 -6.06
C SER A 53 3.24 8.83 -6.79
N VAL A 54 2.13 8.70 -6.09
CA VAL A 54 0.77 8.78 -6.66
C VAL A 54 -0.08 9.64 -5.74
N SER A 55 -0.83 10.60 -6.27
CA SER A 55 -1.81 11.35 -5.49
C SER A 55 -3.10 11.59 -6.27
N ASP A 56 -4.19 11.01 -5.80
CA ASP A 56 -5.53 11.29 -6.29
C ASP A 56 -6.29 12.16 -5.29
N LEU A 57 -7.10 13.08 -5.81
CA LEU A 57 -7.92 14.00 -5.02
C LEU A 57 -9.39 13.69 -5.22
N PHE A 58 -10.16 13.76 -4.12
CA PHE A 58 -11.58 13.44 -4.08
C PHE A 58 -12.35 14.52 -3.33
N ASP A 59 -13.58 14.79 -3.74
CA ASP A 59 -14.46 15.78 -3.09
C ASP A 59 -15.32 15.16 -1.97
N SER A 60 -15.18 13.85 -1.72
CA SER A 60 -15.92 13.13 -0.70
C SER A 60 -15.05 12.10 0.02
N GLU A 61 -15.32 11.89 1.31
CA GLU A 61 -14.68 10.82 2.10
C GLU A 61 -14.99 9.45 1.52
N GLU A 62 -16.21 9.30 1.00
CA GLU A 62 -16.72 8.04 0.49
C GLU A 62 -15.97 7.57 -0.76
N ASP A 63 -15.77 8.47 -1.72
CA ASP A 63 -15.06 8.14 -2.96
C ASP A 63 -13.59 7.86 -2.67
N ALA A 64 -12.97 8.63 -1.76
CA ALA A 64 -11.59 8.39 -1.34
C ALA A 64 -11.43 7.03 -0.65
N CYS A 65 -12.33 6.66 0.26
CA CYS A 65 -12.27 5.37 0.95
C CYS A 65 -12.51 4.19 -0.02
N LYS A 66 -13.48 4.33 -0.93
CA LYS A 66 -13.70 3.34 -2.00
C LYS A 66 -12.47 3.17 -2.89
N HIS A 67 -11.81 4.27 -3.23
CA HIS A 67 -10.59 4.23 -4.04
C HIS A 67 -9.43 3.54 -3.31
N VAL A 68 -9.21 3.83 -2.02
CA VAL A 68 -8.22 3.11 -1.20
C VAL A 68 -8.49 1.62 -1.20
N LEU A 69 -9.74 1.20 -0.96
CA LEU A 69 -10.10 -0.21 -0.99
C LEU A 69 -9.81 -0.84 -2.36
N GLN A 70 -10.11 -0.14 -3.46
CA GLN A 70 -9.81 -0.61 -4.80
C GLN A 70 -8.30 -0.75 -5.06
N MET A 71 -7.48 0.20 -4.63
CA MET A 71 -6.02 0.10 -4.76
C MET A 71 -5.49 -1.11 -3.99
N VAL A 72 -5.92 -1.27 -2.74
CA VAL A 72 -5.54 -2.38 -1.89
C VAL A 72 -5.96 -3.73 -2.48
N LEU A 73 -7.20 -3.82 -2.98
CA LEU A 73 -7.69 -5.03 -3.63
C LEU A 73 -7.01 -5.30 -4.97
N GLY A 74 -6.68 -4.25 -5.73
CA GLY A 74 -5.91 -4.33 -6.97
C GLY A 74 -4.49 -4.85 -6.75
N ASP A 75 -3.83 -4.40 -5.68
CA ASP A 75 -2.53 -4.94 -5.27
C ASP A 75 -2.66 -6.39 -4.79
N LEU A 76 -3.70 -6.72 -4.01
CA LEU A 76 -3.97 -8.11 -3.62
C LEU A 76 -4.22 -9.01 -4.84
N ASP A 77 -4.99 -8.56 -5.82
CA ASP A 77 -5.22 -9.28 -7.07
C ASP A 77 -3.89 -9.42 -7.84
N TYR A 78 -3.09 -8.35 -7.94
CA TYR A 78 -1.75 -8.38 -8.52
C TYR A 78 -0.86 -9.47 -7.88
N PHE A 79 -0.79 -9.55 -6.55
CA PHE A 79 -0.01 -10.59 -5.86
C PHE A 79 -0.67 -11.98 -5.88
N GLN A 80 -1.98 -12.06 -6.10
CA GLN A 80 -2.68 -13.34 -6.24
C GLN A 80 -2.59 -13.93 -7.64
N ARG A 81 -2.31 -13.10 -8.66
CA ARG A 81 -2.08 -13.56 -10.03
C ARG A 81 -0.94 -14.57 -10.10
N GLN A 82 -1.19 -15.65 -10.83
CA GLN A 82 -0.26 -16.77 -10.95
C GLN A 82 1.08 -16.35 -11.58
N ASP A 83 1.06 -15.43 -12.56
CA ASP A 83 2.28 -14.96 -13.22
C ASP A 83 3.19 -14.14 -12.29
N VAL A 84 2.60 -13.38 -11.37
CA VAL A 84 3.36 -12.63 -10.34
C VAL A 84 3.93 -13.59 -9.30
N LYS A 85 3.16 -14.60 -8.86
CA LYS A 85 3.65 -15.65 -7.97
C LYS A 85 4.81 -16.43 -8.59
N ASP A 86 4.69 -16.79 -9.86
CA ASP A 86 5.73 -17.51 -10.59
C ASP A 86 6.99 -16.65 -10.79
N TRP A 87 6.81 -15.35 -11.08
CA TRP A 87 7.92 -14.40 -11.17
C TRP A 87 8.63 -14.23 -9.82
N TYR A 88 7.87 -14.05 -8.73
CA TYR A 88 8.43 -13.89 -7.38
C TYR A 88 9.13 -15.17 -6.91
N ALA A 89 8.55 -16.35 -7.19
CA ALA A 89 9.19 -17.63 -6.91
C ALA A 89 10.51 -17.79 -7.67
N LYS A 90 10.57 -17.38 -8.94
CA LYS A 90 11.83 -17.36 -9.71
C LYS A 90 12.85 -16.41 -9.09
N LEU A 91 12.43 -15.20 -8.72
CA LEU A 91 13.28 -14.18 -8.12
C LEU A 91 13.89 -14.66 -6.79
N LEU A 92 13.12 -15.34 -5.95
CA LEU A 92 13.60 -15.92 -4.69
C LEU A 92 14.59 -17.07 -4.88
N THR A 93 14.63 -17.69 -6.05
CA THR A 93 15.63 -18.71 -6.41
C THR A 93 16.81 -18.15 -7.22
N ASP A 94 16.78 -16.86 -7.58
CA ASP A 94 17.83 -16.20 -8.33
C ASP A 94 19.04 -15.91 -7.42
N PRO A 95 20.22 -16.50 -7.69
CA PRO A 95 21.43 -16.29 -6.89
C PRO A 95 21.84 -14.81 -6.78
N GLU A 96 21.62 -14.00 -7.82
CA GLU A 96 21.99 -12.58 -7.80
C GLU A 96 21.05 -11.79 -6.88
N TYR A 97 19.76 -12.10 -6.89
CA TYR A 97 18.78 -11.49 -6.00
C TYR A 97 19.00 -11.90 -4.53
N ILE A 98 19.29 -13.19 -4.28
CA ILE A 98 19.62 -13.68 -2.94
C ILE A 98 20.85 -12.95 -2.38
N GLU A 99 21.90 -12.80 -3.20
CA GLU A 99 23.13 -12.11 -2.81
C GLU A 99 22.89 -10.61 -2.59
N PHE A 100 22.03 -9.99 -3.40
CA PHE A 100 21.61 -8.60 -3.21
C PHE A 100 20.87 -8.40 -1.87
N CYS A 101 19.89 -9.25 -1.55
CA CYS A 101 19.18 -9.21 -0.27
C CYS A 101 20.11 -9.46 0.92
N ARG A 102 21.08 -10.37 0.79
CA ARG A 102 22.10 -10.63 1.80
C ARG A 102 22.92 -9.38 2.10
N LYS A 103 23.42 -8.69 1.06
CA LYS A 103 24.19 -7.44 1.20
C LYS A 103 23.35 -6.30 1.81
N LEU A 104 22.08 -6.19 1.45
CA LEU A 104 21.19 -5.19 2.04
C LEU A 104 21.01 -5.39 3.55
N ASN A 105 20.87 -6.64 4.01
CA ASN A 105 20.74 -6.95 5.42
C ASN A 105 22.05 -6.79 6.20
N GLU A 106 23.20 -7.02 5.55
CA GLU A 106 24.52 -6.78 6.15
C GLU A 106 24.80 -5.29 6.37
N ASN A 107 24.30 -4.41 5.49
CA ASN A 107 24.45 -2.94 5.60
C ASN A 107 23.46 -2.27 6.58
N ARG A 108 22.58 -3.04 7.23
CA ARG A 108 21.60 -2.55 8.22
C ARG A 108 22.04 -2.75 9.68
N LYS A 109 23.26 -3.26 9.92
CA LYS A 109 23.91 -3.34 11.25
C LYS A 109 24.97 -2.25 11.39
#